data_AF-A0A840F359-F1
#
_entry.id   AF-A0A840F359-F1
#
_cell.length_a   1.000
_cell.length_b   1.000
_cell.length_c   1.000
_cell.angle_alpha   90.00
_cell.angle_beta   90.00
_cell.angle_gamma   90.00
#
_symmetry.space_group_name_H-M   'P 1'
#
loop_
_entity.id
_entity.type
_entity.pdbx_description
1 polymer ?
#
loop_
_entity_poly.entity_id
_entity_poly.type
_entity_poly.pdbx_seq_one_letter_code
_entity_poly.pdbx_strand_id
1 'polypeptide(L)'
;MDQNDSVDAPAAGQSAIWASVAAARRPRLHRPRDIPRPESVDEVAAWADHGTLRRTEYVYAPVFWLLLPVAALGFLVHHTITDPTGAGWNITVNGEHRDSWPTWAPWLAWIGVGVWLLVAVGVLVVRLSILRDLRAESRRIYRHGVAHSIHRASVDFDDGEGRWATYIALDHRLDDTQAARIFQAFDQWLHEAGMPPQGSDPISSDTLFGARAAGGYFMLYFPGSQTAGETTEHQWVLITEPHAEDDYAIFTLVPTPKTIARIRRRLHRRARRSAP
;
A
#
# COMPACT_ATOMS: atom_id res chain seq x y z
N MET A 1 -26.66 24.40 29.63
CA MET A 1 -25.36 24.86 29.10
C MET A 1 -24.33 23.99 29.77
N ASP A 2 -23.76 23.11 28.96
CA ASP A 2 -22.54 22.31 29.14
C ASP A 2 -22.55 21.23 30.22
N GLN A 3 -23.23 20.13 29.89
CA GLN A 3 -22.89 18.80 30.42
C GLN A 3 -21.72 18.28 29.58
N ASN A 4 -20.51 18.36 30.14
CA ASN A 4 -19.37 17.56 29.72
C ASN A 4 -19.73 16.08 29.94
N ASP A 5 -20.26 15.42 28.92
CA ASP A 5 -20.29 13.96 28.88
C ASP A 5 -18.86 13.48 28.63
N SER A 6 -18.23 13.09 29.74
CA SER A 6 -16.97 12.40 29.80
C SER A 6 -17.04 11.10 28.99
N VAL A 7 -16.33 11.11 27.86
CA VAL A 7 -15.96 9.95 27.06
C VAL A 7 -14.95 9.11 27.85
N ASP A 8 -15.42 8.33 28.83
CA ASP A 8 -14.54 7.50 29.69
C ASP A 8 -15.10 6.09 29.96
N ALA A 9 -16.08 5.60 29.20
CA ALA A 9 -16.66 4.27 29.40
C ALA A 9 -16.52 3.21 28.28
N PRO A 10 -15.47 3.14 27.43
CA PRO A 10 -15.27 1.99 26.54
C PRO A 10 -14.46 0.82 27.18
N ALA A 11 -13.56 1.10 28.13
CA ALA A 11 -12.60 0.09 28.61
C ALA A 11 -13.20 -1.00 29.54
N ALA A 12 -14.21 -0.65 30.32
CA ALA A 12 -14.85 -1.58 31.26
C ALA A 12 -15.68 -2.66 30.54
N GLY A 13 -16.35 -2.31 29.45
CA GLY A 13 -17.12 -3.26 28.63
C GLY A 13 -16.22 -4.24 27.87
N GLN A 14 -15.15 -3.73 27.24
CA GLN A 14 -14.27 -4.55 26.41
C GLN A 14 -13.46 -5.57 27.23
N SER A 15 -12.99 -5.18 28.42
CA SER A 15 -12.34 -6.13 29.34
C SER A 15 -13.31 -7.19 29.89
N ALA A 16 -14.60 -6.86 30.06
CA ALA A 16 -15.63 -7.81 30.44
C ALA A 16 -15.94 -8.82 29.32
N ILE A 17 -15.92 -8.39 28.04
CA ILE A 17 -16.01 -9.29 26.87
C ILE A 17 -14.86 -10.31 26.90
N TRP A 18 -13.64 -9.88 27.16
CA TRP A 18 -12.52 -10.81 27.26
C TRP A 18 -12.68 -11.83 28.40
N ALA A 19 -13.15 -11.37 29.56
CA ALA A 19 -13.37 -12.24 30.71
C ALA A 19 -14.45 -13.30 30.45
N SER A 20 -15.53 -12.93 29.76
CA SER A 20 -16.62 -13.85 29.41
C SER A 20 -16.17 -14.90 28.39
N VAL A 21 -15.46 -14.49 27.34
CA VAL A 21 -14.93 -15.39 26.30
C VAL A 21 -13.83 -16.30 26.85
N ALA A 22 -12.98 -15.80 27.76
CA ALA A 22 -11.95 -16.61 28.39
C ALA A 22 -12.55 -17.76 29.24
N ALA A 23 -13.71 -17.51 29.88
CA ALA A 23 -14.44 -18.48 30.68
C ALA A 23 -15.31 -19.45 29.84
N ALA A 24 -15.61 -19.10 28.60
CA ALA A 24 -16.42 -19.90 27.70
C ALA A 24 -15.72 -21.21 27.23
N ARG A 25 -16.52 -22.16 26.77
CA ARG A 25 -16.03 -23.47 26.29
C ARG A 25 -15.07 -23.28 25.10
N ARG A 26 -13.99 -24.08 25.06
CA ARG A 26 -12.94 -24.01 24.03
C ARG A 26 -13.53 -24.03 22.62
N PRO A 27 -13.46 -22.91 21.88
CA PRO A 27 -13.96 -22.87 20.52
C PRO A 27 -12.97 -23.56 19.58
N ARG A 28 -13.49 -24.07 18.46
CA ARG A 28 -12.66 -24.60 17.38
C ARG A 28 -12.69 -23.59 16.24
N LEU A 29 -11.53 -23.01 15.93
CA LEU A 29 -11.32 -22.20 14.75
C LEU A 29 -10.53 -23.01 13.73
N HIS A 30 -11.02 -23.13 12.49
CA HIS A 30 -10.26 -23.78 11.44
C HIS A 30 -9.20 -22.82 10.91
N ARG A 31 -7.92 -23.13 11.12
CA ARG A 31 -6.81 -22.29 10.67
C ARG A 31 -6.01 -22.96 9.56
N PRO A 32 -5.60 -22.21 8.52
CA PRO A 32 -4.64 -22.69 7.54
C PRO A 32 -3.31 -23.05 8.26
N ARG A 33 -2.70 -24.19 7.89
CA ARG A 33 -1.45 -24.67 8.50
C ARG A 33 -0.21 -24.32 7.69
N ASP A 34 -0.37 -24.15 6.38
CA ASP A 34 0.73 -23.91 5.46
C ASP A 34 1.08 -22.42 5.47
N ILE A 35 1.96 -22.04 6.40
CA ILE A 35 2.40 -20.66 6.58
C ILE A 35 3.33 -20.28 5.40
N PRO A 36 2.97 -19.26 4.61
CA PRO A 36 3.83 -18.77 3.54
C PRO A 36 5.02 -18.03 4.14
N ARG A 37 6.23 -18.53 3.87
CA ARG A 37 7.48 -17.83 4.20
C ARG A 37 8.05 -17.17 2.95
N PRO A 38 8.31 -15.85 2.96
CA PRO A 38 8.97 -15.20 1.84
C PRO A 38 10.41 -15.71 1.70
N GLU A 39 10.87 -15.94 0.48
CA GLU A 39 12.24 -16.37 0.16
C GLU A 39 13.19 -15.17 0.01
N SER A 40 12.67 -13.99 -0.31
CA SER A 40 13.48 -12.78 -0.51
C SER A 40 12.68 -11.48 -0.37
N VAL A 41 13.40 -10.36 -0.22
CA VAL A 41 12.82 -9.01 -0.24
C VAL A 41 12.10 -8.71 -1.55
N ASP A 42 12.64 -9.20 -2.68
CA ASP A 42 12.05 -8.96 -4.00
C ASP A 42 10.73 -9.74 -4.19
N GLU A 43 10.54 -10.84 -3.47
CA GLU A 43 9.27 -11.57 -3.42
C GLU A 43 8.22 -10.77 -2.63
N VAL A 44 8.58 -10.26 -1.45
CA VAL A 44 7.67 -9.41 -0.64
C VAL A 44 7.28 -8.13 -1.39
N ALA A 45 8.24 -7.48 -2.05
CA ALA A 45 7.96 -6.32 -2.89
C ALA A 45 6.97 -6.65 -4.02
N ALA A 46 7.07 -7.86 -4.61
CA ALA A 46 6.14 -8.33 -5.62
C ALA A 46 4.76 -8.72 -5.08
N TRP A 47 4.64 -9.01 -3.77
CA TRP A 47 3.34 -9.23 -3.12
C TRP A 47 2.57 -7.92 -2.95
N ALA A 48 3.24 -6.87 -2.47
CA ALA A 48 2.65 -5.54 -2.35
C ALA A 48 2.17 -4.97 -3.71
N ASP A 49 2.89 -5.30 -4.79
CA ASP A 49 2.58 -4.93 -6.19
C ASP A 49 1.34 -5.65 -6.75
N HIS A 50 0.86 -6.72 -6.10
CA HIS A 50 -0.33 -7.48 -6.55
C HIS A 50 -1.65 -7.01 -5.94
N GLY A 51 -1.61 -6.34 -4.78
CA GLY A 51 -2.81 -5.79 -4.11
C GLY A 51 -3.07 -4.31 -4.40
N THR A 52 -2.14 -3.63 -5.06
CA THR A 52 -2.24 -2.19 -5.37
C THR A 52 -1.96 -1.97 -6.85
N LEU A 53 -2.71 -1.09 -7.52
CA LEU A 53 -2.49 -0.65 -8.92
C LEU A 53 -1.12 0.03 -9.17
N ARG A 54 -0.15 -0.14 -8.26
CA ARG A 54 1.17 0.50 -8.22
C ARG A 54 1.99 0.28 -9.50
N ARG A 55 1.79 -0.81 -10.24
CA ARG A 55 2.65 -1.12 -11.38
C ARG A 55 2.44 -0.24 -12.61
N THR A 56 1.20 0.19 -12.87
CA THR A 56 0.83 0.87 -14.13
C THR A 56 1.16 2.36 -14.11
N GLU A 57 1.05 3.03 -12.96
CA GLU A 57 1.33 4.48 -12.86
C GLU A 57 2.81 4.81 -12.61
N TYR A 58 3.57 3.90 -11.99
CA TYR A 58 4.92 4.24 -11.54
C TYR A 58 6.03 3.97 -12.56
N VAL A 59 5.87 3.00 -13.48
CA VAL A 59 7.00 2.48 -14.27
C VAL A 59 7.02 2.94 -15.74
N TYR A 60 5.87 3.06 -16.42
CA TYR A 60 5.84 3.37 -17.86
C TYR A 60 5.66 4.86 -18.21
N ALA A 61 4.95 5.63 -17.38
CA ALA A 61 4.83 7.08 -17.55
C ALA A 61 6.16 7.87 -17.55
N PRO A 62 7.20 7.55 -16.74
CA PRO A 62 8.35 8.45 -16.54
C PRO A 62 9.38 8.44 -17.67
N VAL A 63 9.50 7.34 -18.44
CA VAL A 63 10.45 7.29 -19.57
C VAL A 63 10.03 8.31 -20.64
N PHE A 64 8.72 8.45 -20.90
CA PHE A 64 8.19 9.43 -21.82
C PHE A 64 8.45 10.87 -21.35
N TRP A 65 8.21 11.16 -20.06
CA TRP A 65 8.38 12.49 -19.47
C TRP A 65 9.84 12.98 -19.43
N LEU A 66 10.81 12.07 -19.44
CA LEU A 66 12.23 12.42 -19.43
C LEU A 66 12.85 12.42 -20.84
N LEU A 67 12.38 11.55 -21.74
CA LEU A 67 12.88 11.51 -23.12
C LEU A 67 12.44 12.72 -23.96
N LEU A 68 11.23 13.21 -23.76
CA LEU A 68 10.69 14.35 -24.52
C LEU A 68 11.45 15.68 -24.27
N PRO A 69 11.77 16.08 -23.03
CA PRO A 69 12.60 17.27 -22.79
C PRO A 69 14.04 17.08 -23.26
N VAL A 70 14.60 15.88 -23.16
CA VAL A 70 15.96 15.58 -23.65
C VAL A 70 16.01 15.65 -25.18
N ALA A 71 14.98 15.15 -25.87
CA ALA A 71 14.85 15.28 -27.32
C ALA A 71 14.67 16.74 -27.74
N ALA A 72 13.84 17.50 -27.01
CA ALA A 72 13.65 18.94 -27.24
C ALA A 72 14.96 19.74 -27.01
N LEU A 73 15.74 19.39 -25.99
CA LEU A 73 17.06 19.96 -25.73
C LEU A 73 18.02 19.65 -26.89
N GLY A 74 18.08 18.39 -27.34
CA GLY A 74 18.90 17.99 -28.49
C GLY A 74 18.52 18.72 -29.77
N PHE A 75 17.22 18.91 -30.01
CA PHE A 75 16.70 19.70 -31.11
C PHE A 75 17.13 21.17 -31.01
N LEU A 76 16.97 21.80 -29.83
CA LEU A 76 17.40 23.18 -29.59
C LEU A 76 18.91 23.34 -29.82
N VAL A 77 19.74 22.47 -29.24
CA VAL A 77 21.20 22.50 -29.43
C VAL A 77 21.56 22.38 -30.91
N HIS A 78 20.97 21.40 -31.61
CA HIS A 78 21.20 21.22 -33.03
C HIS A 78 20.84 22.49 -33.82
N HIS A 79 19.66 23.06 -33.58
CA HIS A 79 19.20 24.27 -34.27
C HIS A 79 20.06 25.50 -33.97
N THR A 80 20.53 25.64 -32.73
CA THR A 80 21.43 26.74 -32.34
C THR A 80 22.78 26.66 -33.06
N ILE A 81 23.22 25.44 -33.42
CA ILE A 81 24.48 25.21 -34.16
C ILE A 81 24.28 25.35 -35.68
N THR A 82 23.18 24.82 -36.22
CA THR A 82 22.97 24.74 -37.68
C THR A 82 22.29 25.97 -38.29
N ASP A 83 21.50 26.72 -37.51
CA ASP A 83 20.87 27.98 -37.94
C ASP A 83 20.81 28.97 -36.76
N PRO A 84 21.95 29.60 -36.38
CA PRO A 84 22.02 30.50 -35.24
C PRO A 84 21.20 31.79 -35.41
N THR A 85 20.84 32.14 -36.63
CA THR A 85 20.04 33.32 -36.99
C THR A 85 18.55 33.03 -37.13
N GLY A 86 18.15 31.75 -37.20
CA GLY A 86 16.77 31.33 -37.42
C GLY A 86 16.23 31.70 -38.81
N ALA A 87 17.11 31.82 -39.81
CA ALA A 87 16.84 32.37 -41.14
C ALA A 87 16.00 31.44 -42.04
N GLY A 88 15.58 30.27 -41.55
CA GLY A 88 14.74 29.32 -42.27
C GLY A 88 13.26 29.26 -41.86
N TRP A 89 12.81 30.08 -40.90
CA TRP A 89 11.46 29.98 -40.32
C TRP A 89 10.63 31.24 -40.60
N ASN A 90 9.47 31.08 -41.23
CA ASN A 90 8.55 32.19 -41.54
C ASN A 90 7.45 32.27 -40.46
N ILE A 91 7.43 33.33 -39.66
CA ILE A 91 6.50 33.46 -38.52
C ILE A 91 5.84 34.84 -38.54
N THR A 92 4.52 34.86 -38.34
CA THR A 92 3.75 36.10 -38.23
C THR A 92 3.55 36.47 -36.77
N VAL A 93 4.07 37.63 -36.34
CA VAL A 93 3.88 38.14 -34.97
C VAL A 93 3.27 39.54 -35.06
N ASN A 94 2.15 39.78 -34.38
CA ASN A 94 1.40 41.04 -34.45
C ASN A 94 1.07 41.52 -35.88
N GLY A 95 0.85 40.58 -36.82
CA GLY A 95 0.49 40.89 -38.21
C GLY A 95 1.67 41.17 -39.15
N GLU A 96 2.91 41.29 -38.66
CA GLU A 96 4.11 41.42 -39.48
C GLU A 96 4.75 40.04 -39.75
N HIS A 97 5.08 39.78 -41.03
CA HIS A 97 5.89 38.63 -41.42
C HIS A 97 7.35 38.93 -41.12
N ARG A 98 8.04 38.00 -40.44
CA ARG A 98 9.47 38.09 -40.17
C ARG A 98 10.19 36.84 -40.65
N ASP A 99 11.31 37.06 -41.32
CA ASP A 99 12.21 36.02 -41.84
C ASP A 99 13.16 35.47 -40.76
N SER A 100 13.05 35.98 -39.53
CA SER A 100 13.88 35.57 -38.38
C SER A 100 13.08 35.65 -37.09
N TRP A 101 13.43 34.79 -36.13
CA TRP A 101 12.83 34.80 -34.80
C TRP A 101 13.07 36.14 -34.09
N PRO A 102 12.09 36.66 -33.31
CA PRO A 102 12.37 37.74 -32.38
C PRO A 102 13.51 37.35 -31.43
N THR A 103 14.40 38.29 -31.11
CA THR A 103 15.61 38.01 -30.31
C THR A 103 15.32 37.39 -28.94
N TRP A 104 14.13 37.59 -28.37
CA TRP A 104 13.70 37.02 -27.09
C TRP A 104 13.13 35.60 -27.18
N ALA A 105 12.66 35.17 -28.35
CA ALA A 105 11.89 33.93 -28.49
C ALA A 105 12.76 32.66 -28.32
N PRO A 106 14.03 32.60 -28.80
CA PRO A 106 14.94 31.51 -28.47
C PRO A 106 15.22 31.41 -26.96
N TRP A 107 15.32 32.54 -26.26
CA TRP A 107 15.52 32.57 -24.80
C TRP A 107 14.33 31.96 -24.05
N LEU A 108 13.09 32.23 -24.49
CA LEU A 108 11.91 31.57 -23.91
C LEU A 108 11.89 30.07 -24.15
N ALA A 109 12.33 29.60 -25.32
CA ALA A 109 12.43 28.17 -25.60
C ALA A 109 13.45 27.48 -24.68
N TRP A 110 14.62 28.11 -24.47
CA TRP A 110 15.63 27.64 -23.53
C TRP A 110 15.11 27.61 -22.08
N ILE A 111 14.42 28.68 -21.64
CA ILE A 111 13.79 28.73 -20.31
C ILE A 111 12.74 27.63 -20.17
N GLY A 112 11.87 27.45 -21.18
CA GLY A 112 10.82 26.44 -21.18
C GLY A 112 11.37 25.02 -21.07
N VAL A 113 12.38 24.67 -21.87
CA VAL A 113 13.04 23.36 -21.80
C VAL A 113 13.80 23.18 -20.48
N GLY A 114 14.45 24.22 -19.97
CA GLY A 114 15.13 24.20 -18.67
C GLY A 114 14.18 23.94 -17.51
N VAL A 115 13.07 24.68 -17.44
CA VAL A 115 12.02 24.49 -16.42
C VAL A 115 11.44 23.09 -16.51
N TRP A 116 11.15 22.62 -17.73
CA TRP A 116 10.59 21.30 -17.93
C TRP A 116 11.54 20.18 -17.50
N LEU A 117 12.83 20.31 -17.80
CA LEU A 117 13.85 19.36 -17.36
C LEU A 117 13.97 19.36 -15.83
N LEU A 118 13.89 20.52 -15.19
CA LEU A 118 13.89 20.63 -13.73
C LEU A 118 12.68 19.93 -13.11
N VAL A 119 11.48 20.11 -13.67
CA VAL A 119 10.27 19.39 -13.25
C VAL A 119 10.45 17.88 -13.44
N ALA A 120 10.97 17.44 -14.59
CA ALA A 120 11.20 16.02 -14.86
C ALA A 120 12.18 15.40 -13.86
N VAL A 121 13.27 16.11 -13.53
CA VAL A 121 14.24 15.68 -12.51
C VAL A 121 13.59 15.65 -11.12
N GLY A 122 12.82 16.68 -10.74
CA GLY A 122 12.11 16.72 -9.47
C GLY A 122 11.15 15.53 -9.30
N VAL A 123 10.35 15.23 -10.32
CA VAL A 123 9.46 14.07 -10.35
C VAL A 123 10.26 12.76 -10.24
N LEU A 124 11.41 12.65 -10.92
CA LEU A 124 12.27 11.48 -10.85
C LEU A 124 12.84 11.28 -9.45
N VAL A 125 13.32 12.34 -8.79
CA VAL A 125 13.87 12.31 -7.42
C VAL A 125 12.80 11.88 -6.42
N VAL A 126 11.61 12.50 -6.47
CA VAL A 126 10.49 12.13 -5.60
C VAL A 126 10.12 10.66 -5.79
N ARG A 127 10.03 10.19 -7.04
CA ARG A 127 9.73 8.77 -7.32
C ARG A 127 10.84 7.82 -6.87
N LEU A 128 12.11 8.19 -7.03
CA LEU A 128 13.25 7.42 -6.51
C LEU A 128 13.20 7.32 -4.99
N SER A 129 12.81 8.40 -4.30
CA SER A 129 12.57 8.38 -2.86
C SER A 129 11.48 7.38 -2.51
N ILE A 130 10.31 7.47 -3.16
CA ILE A 130 9.20 6.53 -2.94
C ILE A 130 9.65 5.08 -3.17
N LEU A 131 10.37 4.79 -4.27
CA LEU A 131 10.87 3.45 -4.54
C LEU A 131 11.88 2.95 -3.49
N ARG A 132 12.73 3.86 -2.97
CA ARG A 132 13.67 3.55 -1.90
C ARG A 132 12.92 3.24 -0.61
N ASP A 133 11.91 4.03 -0.27
CA ASP A 133 11.08 3.87 0.92
C ASP A 133 10.30 2.54 0.84
N LEU A 134 9.67 2.25 -0.30
CA LEU A 134 9.01 0.97 -0.56
C LEU A 134 9.95 -0.23 -0.46
N ARG A 135 11.22 -0.08 -0.88
CA ARG A 135 12.21 -1.15 -0.74
C ARG A 135 12.68 -1.32 0.69
N ALA A 136 12.79 -0.23 1.46
CA ALA A 136 13.07 -0.28 2.89
C ALA A 136 11.92 -0.95 3.65
N GLU A 137 10.68 -0.59 3.31
CA GLU A 137 9.44 -1.20 3.81
C GLU A 137 9.40 -2.70 3.51
N SER A 138 9.59 -3.10 2.24
CA SER A 138 9.63 -4.51 1.83
C SER A 138 10.71 -5.30 2.57
N ARG A 139 11.86 -4.68 2.83
CA ARG A 139 12.95 -5.29 3.61
C ARG A 139 12.57 -5.44 5.08
N ARG A 140 11.85 -4.48 5.65
CA ARG A 140 11.33 -4.57 7.02
C ARG A 140 10.30 -5.69 7.12
N ILE A 141 9.33 -5.76 6.21
CA ILE A 141 8.33 -6.84 6.16
C ILE A 141 9.01 -8.20 6.01
N TYR A 142 10.03 -8.31 5.15
CA TYR A 142 10.78 -9.57 5.01
C TYR A 142 11.48 -9.99 6.32
N ARG A 143 12.03 -9.04 7.09
CA ARG A 143 12.79 -9.35 8.32
C ARG A 143 11.91 -9.55 9.55
N HIS A 144 10.85 -8.76 9.68
CA HIS A 144 10.07 -8.64 10.92
C HIS A 144 8.58 -8.96 10.72
N GLY A 145 8.15 -9.27 9.50
CA GLY A 145 6.76 -9.60 9.20
C GLY A 145 6.36 -10.92 9.86
N VAL A 146 5.28 -10.86 10.64
CA VAL A 146 4.66 -12.03 11.27
C VAL A 146 3.43 -12.42 10.47
N ALA A 147 3.36 -13.69 10.08
CA ALA A 147 2.20 -14.21 9.36
C ALA A 147 0.97 -14.27 10.27
N HIS A 148 -0.13 -13.72 9.80
CA HIS A 148 -1.43 -13.82 10.44
C HIS A 148 -2.41 -14.48 9.48
N SER A 149 -3.16 -15.44 9.99
CA SER A 149 -4.25 -16.07 9.25
C SER A 149 -5.44 -15.12 9.20
N ILE A 150 -6.01 -14.92 8.01
CA ILE A 150 -7.17 -14.04 7.79
C ILE A 150 -8.46 -14.85 7.96
N HIS A 151 -9.39 -14.31 8.75
CA HIS A 151 -10.72 -14.86 8.96
C HIS A 151 -11.76 -13.78 8.70
N ARG A 152 -12.86 -14.10 8.03
CA ARG A 152 -13.98 -13.16 7.86
C ARG A 152 -14.70 -12.98 9.21
N ALA A 153 -15.01 -11.75 9.60
CA ALA A 153 -15.85 -11.50 10.77
C ALA A 153 -17.34 -11.70 10.43
N SER A 154 -18.20 -11.84 11.43
CA SER A 154 -19.64 -12.05 11.19
C SER A 154 -20.37 -10.83 10.62
N VAL A 155 -19.82 -9.62 10.83
CA VAL A 155 -20.45 -8.36 10.44
C VAL A 155 -19.80 -7.82 9.17
N ASP A 156 -20.61 -7.48 8.19
CA ASP A 156 -20.16 -6.79 6.98
C ASP A 156 -20.26 -5.27 7.16
N PHE A 157 -19.30 -4.53 6.63
CA PHE A 157 -19.26 -3.07 6.60
C PHE A 157 -20.09 -2.55 5.43
N ASP A 158 -20.79 -1.44 5.58
CA ASP A 158 -21.51 -0.76 4.49
C ASP A 158 -21.02 0.69 4.46
N ASP A 159 -20.44 1.11 3.34
CA ASP A 159 -19.95 2.46 3.15
C ASP A 159 -20.94 3.38 2.42
N GLY A 160 -22.15 2.87 2.12
CA GLY A 160 -23.18 3.58 1.36
C GLY A 160 -23.08 3.41 -0.16
N GLU A 161 -21.93 2.97 -0.68
CA GLU A 161 -21.78 2.59 -2.10
C GLU A 161 -21.90 1.07 -2.28
N GLY A 162 -21.47 0.31 -1.28
CA GLY A 162 -21.58 -1.14 -1.27
C GLY A 162 -21.31 -1.76 0.09
N ARG A 163 -21.65 -3.04 0.19
CA ARG A 163 -21.36 -3.84 1.37
C ARG A 163 -20.04 -4.59 1.18
N TRP A 164 -19.17 -4.51 2.17
CA TRP A 164 -17.82 -5.06 2.19
C TRP A 164 -17.64 -6.07 3.32
N ALA A 165 -16.97 -7.18 3.06
CA ALA A 165 -16.61 -8.13 4.10
C ALA A 165 -15.52 -7.54 5.01
N THR A 166 -15.64 -7.78 6.32
CA THR A 166 -14.62 -7.38 7.31
C THR A 166 -13.82 -8.59 7.77
N TYR A 167 -12.65 -8.33 8.35
CA TYR A 167 -11.68 -9.39 8.59
C TYR A 167 -10.99 -9.26 9.95
N ILE A 168 -10.67 -10.41 10.52
CA ILE A 168 -9.88 -10.58 11.73
C ILE A 168 -8.62 -11.35 11.33
N ALA A 169 -7.46 -10.76 11.54
CA ALA A 169 -6.17 -11.41 11.37
C ALA A 169 -5.66 -11.92 12.72
N LEU A 170 -5.19 -13.16 12.76
CA LEU A 170 -4.71 -13.82 13.98
C LEU A 170 -3.29 -14.35 13.76
N ASP A 171 -2.37 -14.02 14.67
CA ASP A 171 -0.97 -14.44 14.59
C ASP A 171 -0.87 -15.97 14.55
N HIS A 172 -0.16 -16.50 13.55
CA HIS A 172 0.10 -17.94 13.38
C HIS A 172 0.78 -18.59 14.58
N ARG A 173 1.51 -17.83 15.41
CA ARG A 173 2.23 -18.32 16.59
C ARG A 173 1.30 -18.61 17.78
N LEU A 174 0.09 -18.07 17.78
CA LEU A 174 -0.89 -18.32 18.82
C LEU A 174 -1.39 -19.76 18.77
N ASP A 175 -1.57 -20.36 19.94
CA ASP A 175 -2.33 -21.62 20.06
C ASP A 175 -3.75 -21.45 19.53
N ASP A 176 -4.30 -22.51 18.94
CA ASP A 176 -5.64 -22.52 18.35
C ASP A 176 -6.71 -22.09 19.36
N THR A 177 -6.55 -22.47 20.64
CA THR A 177 -7.47 -22.07 21.70
C THR A 177 -7.46 -20.55 21.94
N GLN A 178 -6.27 -19.95 21.94
CA GLN A 178 -6.09 -18.52 22.18
C GLN A 178 -6.57 -17.72 20.96
N ALA A 179 -6.22 -18.16 19.76
CA ALA A 179 -6.69 -17.55 18.51
C ALA A 179 -8.22 -17.57 18.42
N ALA A 180 -8.85 -18.70 18.79
CA ALA A 180 -10.30 -18.81 18.79
C ALA A 180 -10.98 -17.89 19.82
N ARG A 181 -10.37 -17.67 20.99
CA ARG A 181 -10.85 -16.70 21.97
C ARG A 181 -10.75 -15.26 21.47
N ILE A 182 -9.62 -14.89 20.87
CA ILE A 182 -9.46 -13.55 20.28
C ILE A 182 -10.49 -13.31 19.18
N PHE A 183 -10.70 -14.30 18.31
CA PHE A 183 -11.73 -14.23 17.28
C PHE A 183 -13.12 -13.99 17.87
N GLN A 184 -13.52 -14.76 18.89
CA GLN A 184 -14.81 -14.59 19.55
C GLN A 184 -14.94 -13.25 20.27
N ALA A 185 -13.88 -12.76 20.90
CA ALA A 185 -13.89 -11.47 21.57
C ALA A 185 -14.12 -10.33 20.58
N PHE A 186 -13.46 -10.36 19.41
CA PHE A 186 -13.75 -9.43 18.33
C PHE A 186 -15.17 -9.56 17.82
N ASP A 187 -15.65 -10.79 17.60
CA ASP A 187 -17.00 -11.01 17.08
C ASP A 187 -18.07 -10.48 18.03
N GLN A 188 -17.91 -10.72 19.34
CA GLN A 188 -18.79 -10.18 20.37
C GLN A 188 -18.70 -8.66 20.46
N TRP A 189 -17.50 -8.10 20.40
CA TRP A 189 -17.31 -6.64 20.40
C TRP A 189 -17.99 -5.98 19.20
N LEU A 190 -17.90 -6.55 18.00
CA LEU A 190 -18.58 -6.03 16.81
C LEU A 190 -20.11 -6.04 16.95
N HIS A 191 -20.67 -7.05 17.62
CA HIS A 191 -22.10 -7.11 17.90
C HIS A 191 -22.56 -6.11 18.96
N GLU A 192 -21.73 -5.84 19.98
CA GLU A 192 -22.08 -4.96 21.11
C GLU A 192 -21.80 -3.47 20.82
N ALA A 193 -20.62 -3.15 20.30
CA ALA A 193 -20.17 -1.78 20.07
C ALA A 193 -20.52 -1.26 18.66
N GLY A 194 -20.82 -2.16 17.72
CA GLY A 194 -21.01 -1.83 16.32
C GLY A 194 -19.69 -1.65 15.56
N MET A 195 -19.82 -1.26 14.29
CA MET A 195 -18.68 -1.11 13.39
C MET A 195 -17.89 0.17 13.66
N PRO A 196 -16.55 0.13 13.65
CA PRO A 196 -15.75 1.35 13.70
C PRO A 196 -15.99 2.21 12.44
N PRO A 197 -15.79 3.53 12.53
CA PRO A 197 -16.07 4.46 11.42
C PRO A 197 -15.19 4.18 10.20
N GLN A 198 -15.67 4.60 9.03
CA GLN A 198 -14.94 4.45 7.77
C GLN A 198 -13.55 5.09 7.87
N GLY A 199 -12.53 4.39 7.35
CA GLY A 199 -11.16 4.87 7.39
C GLY A 199 -10.44 4.66 8.72
N SER A 200 -11.05 3.97 9.69
CA SER A 200 -10.32 3.58 10.91
C SER A 200 -9.16 2.64 10.56
N ASP A 201 -8.02 2.89 11.18
CA ASP A 201 -6.87 2.01 11.12
C ASP A 201 -7.19 0.64 11.73
N PRO A 202 -6.45 -0.41 11.35
CA PRO A 202 -6.60 -1.73 11.95
C PRO A 202 -6.44 -1.68 13.47
N ILE A 203 -7.40 -2.27 14.18
CA ILE A 203 -7.44 -2.20 15.65
C ILE A 203 -6.87 -3.49 16.24
N SER A 204 -5.87 -3.36 17.12
CA SER A 204 -5.25 -4.51 17.76
C SER A 204 -6.06 -5.04 18.95
N SER A 205 -6.01 -6.35 19.16
CA SER A 205 -6.75 -7.03 20.22
C SER A 205 -6.23 -6.71 21.62
N ASP A 206 -4.94 -6.40 21.76
CA ASP A 206 -4.36 -5.96 23.02
C ASP A 206 -4.81 -4.55 23.42
N THR A 207 -5.00 -3.67 22.45
CA THR A 207 -5.54 -2.32 22.68
C THR A 207 -6.99 -2.38 23.13
N LEU A 208 -7.82 -3.24 22.50
CA LEU A 208 -9.24 -3.38 22.86
C LEU A 208 -9.46 -4.19 24.14
N PHE A 209 -8.82 -5.35 24.26
CA PHE A 209 -9.16 -6.35 25.29
C PHE A 209 -8.07 -6.49 26.37
N GLY A 210 -6.97 -5.74 26.24
CA GLY A 210 -5.81 -5.78 27.13
C GLY A 210 -4.75 -6.81 26.71
N ALA A 211 -3.57 -6.71 27.32
CA ALA A 211 -2.37 -7.48 26.93
C ALA A 211 -2.54 -9.01 26.87
N ARG A 212 -3.51 -9.59 27.60
CA ARG A 212 -3.79 -11.03 27.57
C ARG A 212 -4.44 -11.49 26.26
N ALA A 213 -4.97 -10.57 25.47
CA ALA A 213 -5.58 -10.84 24.19
C ALA A 213 -4.66 -10.55 23.00
N ALA A 214 -3.36 -10.28 23.22
CA ALA A 214 -2.44 -9.91 22.15
C ALA A 214 -2.34 -10.93 21.00
N GLY A 215 -2.04 -10.43 19.80
CA GLY A 215 -1.80 -11.23 18.59
C GLY A 215 -2.97 -11.31 17.61
N GLY A 216 -3.97 -10.43 17.73
CA GLY A 216 -5.05 -10.28 16.76
C GLY A 216 -5.23 -8.84 16.30
N TYR A 217 -5.73 -8.67 15.08
CA TYR A 217 -6.07 -7.38 14.49
C TYR A 217 -7.42 -7.46 13.80
N PHE A 218 -8.27 -6.45 14.03
CA PHE A 218 -9.49 -6.24 13.27
C PHE A 218 -9.24 -5.25 12.13
N MET A 219 -9.79 -5.54 10.96
CA MET A 219 -9.64 -4.74 9.74
C MET A 219 -11.00 -4.53 9.06
N LEU A 220 -11.35 -3.27 8.84
CA LEU A 220 -12.58 -2.84 8.15
C LEU A 220 -12.59 -3.27 6.69
N TYR A 221 -11.49 -3.03 5.98
CA TYR A 221 -11.33 -3.38 4.58
C TYR A 221 -9.88 -3.85 4.33
N PHE A 222 -9.73 -4.81 3.43
CA PHE A 222 -8.42 -5.19 2.89
C PHE A 222 -8.25 -4.64 1.47
N PRO A 223 -7.06 -4.18 1.06
CA PRO A 223 -6.75 -3.97 -0.35
C PRO A 223 -6.90 -5.29 -1.12
N GLY A 224 -7.87 -5.36 -2.02
CA GLY A 224 -8.27 -6.61 -2.70
C GLY A 224 -9.44 -7.35 -2.04
N SER A 225 -10.06 -6.77 -1.00
CA SER A 225 -11.37 -7.20 -0.50
C SER A 225 -12.40 -7.07 -1.61
N GLN A 226 -13.26 -8.07 -1.70
CA GLN A 226 -14.39 -8.10 -2.61
C GLN A 226 -15.66 -7.68 -1.88
N THR A 227 -16.76 -7.54 -2.63
CA THR A 227 -18.08 -7.28 -2.07
C THR A 227 -18.50 -8.37 -1.07
N ALA A 228 -19.32 -8.00 -0.09
CA ALA A 228 -19.81 -8.90 0.93
C ALA A 228 -20.51 -10.13 0.32
N GLY A 229 -20.13 -11.32 0.80
CA GLY A 229 -20.61 -12.59 0.25
C GLY A 229 -19.58 -13.29 -0.64
N GLU A 230 -18.62 -12.57 -1.21
CA GLU A 230 -17.47 -13.17 -1.87
C GLU A 230 -16.38 -13.51 -0.84
N THR A 231 -15.83 -14.72 -0.95
CA THR A 231 -14.74 -15.14 -0.06
C THR A 231 -13.42 -14.61 -0.61
N THR A 232 -12.62 -13.97 0.24
CA THR A 232 -11.24 -13.63 -0.13
C THR A 232 -10.47 -14.92 -0.37
N GLU A 233 -9.86 -15.06 -1.55
CA GLU A 233 -8.97 -16.20 -1.84
C GLU A 233 -7.71 -16.18 -0.95
N HIS A 234 -7.42 -15.04 -0.31
CA HIS A 234 -6.22 -14.82 0.48
C HIS A 234 -6.42 -15.34 1.90
N GLN A 235 -5.53 -16.23 2.34
CA GLN A 235 -5.58 -16.87 3.65
C GLN A 235 -4.65 -16.22 4.68
N TRP A 236 -3.71 -15.40 4.22
CA TRP A 236 -2.59 -14.91 5.02
C TRP A 236 -2.31 -13.43 4.75
N VAL A 237 -1.93 -12.72 5.80
CA VAL A 237 -1.36 -11.37 5.76
C VAL A 237 -0.05 -11.37 6.56
N LEU A 238 0.96 -10.66 6.08
CA LEU A 238 2.13 -10.32 6.88
C LEU A 238 1.88 -9.00 7.59
N ILE A 239 2.03 -8.99 8.91
CA ILE A 239 1.90 -7.78 9.73
C ILE A 239 3.26 -7.53 10.38
N THR A 240 3.79 -6.31 10.25
CA THR A 240 4.95 -5.87 11.05
C THR A 240 4.46 -5.03 12.21
N GLU A 241 4.95 -5.31 13.41
CA GLU A 241 4.71 -4.46 14.58
C GLU A 241 5.18 -3.02 14.33
N PRO A 242 4.48 -2.02 14.91
CA PRO A 242 4.92 -0.63 14.88
C PRO A 242 6.29 -0.52 15.55
N HIS A 243 7.15 0.34 15.00
CA HIS A 243 8.51 0.55 15.51
C HIS A 243 8.58 1.97 16.09
N ALA A 244 9.55 2.27 16.95
CA ALA A 244 9.58 3.54 17.68
C ALA A 244 9.55 4.82 16.82
N GLU A 245 9.80 4.72 15.51
CA GLU A 245 9.69 5.83 14.54
C GLU A 245 8.40 5.79 13.68
N ASP A 246 7.68 4.66 13.65
CA ASP A 246 6.46 4.45 12.87
C ASP A 246 5.32 3.98 13.79
N ASP A 247 4.32 4.84 13.98
CA ASP A 247 3.16 4.58 14.85
C ASP A 247 2.18 3.53 14.30
N TYR A 248 2.34 3.06 13.06
CA TYR A 248 1.39 2.15 12.42
C TYR A 248 1.98 0.78 12.06
N ALA A 249 1.15 -0.25 12.18
CA ALA A 249 1.45 -1.58 11.69
C ALA A 249 1.29 -1.63 10.16
N ILE A 250 2.19 -2.35 9.48
CA ILE A 250 2.16 -2.49 8.02
C ILE A 250 1.55 -3.83 7.67
N PHE A 251 0.51 -3.80 6.84
CA PHE A 251 -0.25 -4.98 6.42
C PHE A 251 0.06 -5.30 4.96
N THR A 252 0.67 -6.46 4.71
CA THR A 252 0.97 -6.95 3.37
C THR A 252 0.21 -8.23 3.08
N LEU A 253 -0.75 -8.17 2.17
CA LEU A 253 -1.52 -9.33 1.75
C LEU A 253 -0.62 -10.38 1.10
N VAL A 254 -0.72 -11.62 1.54
CA VAL A 254 0.04 -12.71 0.93
C VAL A 254 -0.77 -13.29 -0.22
N PRO A 255 -0.26 -13.28 -1.47
CA PRO A 255 -0.99 -13.80 -2.62
C PRO A 255 -1.33 -15.29 -2.50
N THR A 256 -2.28 -15.75 -3.32
CA THR A 256 -2.61 -17.18 -3.39
C THR A 256 -1.41 -18.05 -3.76
N PRO A 257 -1.36 -19.34 -3.33
CA PRO A 257 -0.21 -20.22 -3.58
C PRO A 257 0.19 -20.32 -5.06
N LYS A 258 -0.80 -20.32 -5.97
CA LYS A 258 -0.58 -20.32 -7.43
C LYS A 258 0.16 -19.06 -7.89
N THR A 259 -0.19 -17.91 -7.33
CA THR A 259 0.44 -16.62 -7.62
C THR A 259 1.84 -16.54 -7.03
N ILE A 260 2.05 -16.99 -5.79
CA ILE A 260 3.38 -17.10 -5.17
C ILE A 260 4.32 -17.95 -6.06
N ALA A 261 3.87 -19.14 -6.47
CA ALA A 261 4.67 -20.02 -7.33
C ALA A 261 5.06 -19.34 -8.66
N ARG A 262 4.15 -18.54 -9.24
CA ARG A 262 4.43 -17.76 -10.46
C ARG A 262 5.48 -16.67 -10.20
N ILE A 263 5.34 -15.92 -9.11
CA ILE A 263 6.28 -14.87 -8.72
C ILE A 263 7.68 -15.45 -8.51
N ARG A 264 7.80 -16.52 -7.72
CA ARG A 264 9.06 -17.23 -7.49
C ARG A 264 9.71 -17.68 -8.80
N ARG A 265 8.96 -18.37 -9.68
CA ARG A 265 9.50 -18.79 -10.99
C ARG A 265 10.05 -17.61 -11.80
N ARG A 266 9.39 -16.45 -11.77
CA ARG A 266 9.86 -15.24 -12.47
C ARG A 266 11.14 -14.69 -11.85
N LEU A 267 11.20 -14.59 -10.52
CA LEU A 267 12.38 -14.10 -9.79
C LEU A 267 13.59 -15.03 -9.99
N HIS A 268 13.38 -16.34 -9.86
CA HIS A 268 14.43 -17.35 -10.10
C HIS A 268 14.97 -17.30 -11.54
N ARG A 269 14.09 -17.13 -12.54
CA ARG A 269 14.51 -16.93 -13.94
C ARG A 269 15.34 -15.65 -14.13
N ARG A 270 14.98 -14.57 -13.43
CA ARG A 270 15.72 -13.30 -13.50
C ARG A 270 17.10 -13.45 -12.86
N ALA A 271 17.17 -14.05 -11.67
CA ALA A 271 18.43 -14.30 -10.97
C ALA A 271 19.41 -15.12 -11.82
N ARG A 272 18.92 -16.19 -12.48
CA ARG A 272 19.76 -17.00 -13.39
C ARG A 272 20.30 -16.25 -14.61
N ARG A 273 19.58 -15.23 -15.10
CA ARG A 273 20.04 -14.41 -16.24
C ARG A 273 21.01 -13.31 -15.84
N SER A 274 21.03 -12.95 -14.56
CA SER A 274 21.88 -11.90 -14.00
C SER A 274 23.09 -12.47 -13.25
N ALA A 275 23.19 -13.80 -13.11
CA ALA A 275 24.38 -14.46 -12.62
C ALA A 275 25.46 -14.43 -13.73
N PRO A 276 26.68 -13.96 -13.44
CA PRO A 276 27.78 -13.91 -14.40
C PRO A 276 28.25 -15.31 -14.82
#